data_AF-A0A9J5WAQ5-F1
#
_entry.id   AF-A0A9J5WAQ5-F1
#
_cell.length_a   1.000
_cell.length_b   1.000
_cell.length_c   1.000
_cell.angle_alpha   90.00
_cell.angle_beta   90.00
_cell.angle_gamma   90.00
#
_symmetry.space_group_name_H-M   'P 1'
#
loop_
_entity.id
_entity.type
_entity.pdbx_description
1 polymer ?
#
loop_
_entity_poly.entity_id
_entity_poly.type
_entity_poly.pdbx_seq_one_letter_code
_entity_poly.pdbx_strand_id
1 'polypeptide(L)'
;MFVVIQEWASEHISAPFRAPELWDCTSQCDIDERTDIWSLGCTLFAIMYGVSPFEYALEESDESPQLAIVNAQIKWPTEPNAQYPNDLNQFVTWMLQPQATVRPRIDDIVIHVDKLISKYSPLK
;
A
#
# COMPACT_ATOMS: atom_id res chain seq x y z
N MET A 1 -8.39 -13.38 -20.51
CA MET A 1 -7.29 -13.49 -19.53
C MET A 1 -7.30 -12.31 -18.56
N PHE A 2 -7.21 -11.06 -19.03
CA PHE A 2 -7.25 -9.87 -18.17
C PHE A 2 -8.56 -9.66 -17.39
N VAL A 3 -9.72 -9.79 -18.05
CA VAL A 3 -11.03 -9.75 -17.37
C VAL A 3 -11.13 -10.82 -16.28
N VAL A 4 -10.58 -12.01 -16.55
CA VAL A 4 -10.57 -13.13 -15.59
C VAL A 4 -9.70 -12.82 -14.38
N ILE A 5 -8.57 -12.11 -14.56
CA ILE A 5 -7.70 -11.71 -13.44
C ILE A 5 -8.39 -10.66 -12.57
N GLN A 6 -9.05 -9.67 -13.19
CA GLN A 6 -9.79 -8.64 -12.46
C GLN A 6 -10.97 -9.25 -11.69
N GLU A 7 -11.75 -10.14 -12.32
CA GLU A 7 -12.83 -10.88 -11.65
C GLU A 7 -12.30 -11.75 -10.52
N TRP A 8 -11.22 -12.50 -10.76
CA TRP A 8 -10.58 -13.33 -9.74
C TRP A 8 -10.09 -12.49 -8.56
N ALA A 9 -9.41 -11.38 -8.81
CA ALA A 9 -8.97 -10.44 -7.79
C ALA A 9 -10.17 -9.82 -7.05
N SER A 10 -11.29 -9.59 -7.75
CA SER A 10 -12.52 -9.08 -7.16
C SER A 10 -13.11 -10.02 -6.09
N GLU A 11 -12.97 -11.32 -6.33
CA GLU A 11 -13.49 -12.39 -5.48
C GLU A 11 -12.52 -12.81 -4.36
N HIS A 12 -11.21 -12.72 -4.60
CA HIS A 12 -10.19 -13.33 -3.72
C HIS A 12 -9.32 -12.32 -2.97
N ILE A 13 -9.35 -11.03 -3.33
CA ILE A 13 -8.52 -10.00 -2.70
C ILE A 13 -9.43 -8.94 -2.07
N SER A 14 -9.21 -8.64 -0.79
CA SER A 14 -9.91 -7.56 -0.10
C SER A 14 -9.67 -6.23 -0.81
N ALA A 15 -10.75 -5.56 -1.23
CA ALA A 15 -10.70 -4.33 -2.02
C ALA A 15 -9.71 -3.26 -1.48
N PRO A 16 -9.64 -2.95 -0.16
CA PRO A 16 -8.72 -1.91 0.33
C PRO A 16 -7.22 -2.26 0.23
N PHE A 17 -6.90 -3.54 0.00
CA PHE A 17 -5.53 -4.04 -0.12
C PHE A 17 -5.17 -4.40 -1.57
N ARG A 18 -6.13 -4.27 -2.50
CA ARG A 18 -5.96 -4.64 -3.91
C ARG A 18 -5.16 -3.57 -4.65
N ALA A 19 -4.07 -4.00 -5.30
CA ALA A 19 -3.20 -3.12 -6.06
C ALA A 19 -3.88 -2.49 -7.30
N PRO A 20 -3.50 -1.27 -7.72
CA PRO A 20 -4.11 -0.54 -8.85
C PRO A 20 -4.20 -1.35 -10.15
N GLU A 21 -3.16 -2.12 -10.46
CA GLU A 21 -3.05 -2.90 -11.68
C GLU A 21 -4.00 -4.11 -11.73
N LEU A 22 -4.64 -4.44 -10.60
CA LEU A 22 -5.71 -5.44 -10.48
C LEU A 22 -7.12 -4.83 -10.57
N TRP A 23 -7.24 -3.50 -10.63
CA TRP A 23 -8.51 -2.80 -10.83
C TRP A 23 -8.77 -2.49 -12.31
N ASP A 24 -7.74 -2.08 -13.05
CA ASP A 24 -7.81 -1.82 -14.48
C ASP A 24 -6.65 -2.53 -15.20
N CYS A 25 -6.85 -3.82 -15.49
CA CYS A 25 -5.86 -4.65 -16.16
C CYS A 25 -5.74 -4.29 -17.65
N THR A 26 -4.91 -3.32 -17.97
CA THR A 26 -4.53 -3.05 -19.37
C THR A 26 -3.69 -4.20 -19.95
N SER A 27 -3.63 -4.32 -21.27
CA SER A 27 -2.89 -5.39 -21.97
C SER A 27 -1.36 -5.37 -21.75
N GLN A 28 -0.81 -4.38 -21.06
CA GLN A 28 0.60 -4.23 -20.69
C GLN A 28 0.84 -4.35 -19.16
N CYS A 29 -0.15 -4.81 -18.41
CA CYS A 29 -0.02 -5.04 -16.98
C CYS A 29 0.83 -6.29 -16.70
N ASP A 30 2.10 -6.08 -16.37
CA ASP A 30 2.96 -7.13 -15.80
C ASP A 30 2.66 -7.26 -14.31
N ILE A 31 2.02 -8.38 -13.93
CA ILE A 31 1.82 -8.77 -12.54
C ILE A 31 3.04 -9.54 -12.09
N ASP A 32 3.75 -9.00 -11.11
CA ASP A 32 4.88 -9.64 -10.45
C ASP A 32 4.78 -9.50 -8.93
N GLU A 33 5.84 -9.82 -8.20
CA GLU A 33 5.84 -9.77 -6.73
C GLU A 33 5.52 -8.38 -6.17
N ARG A 34 5.63 -7.32 -6.98
CA ARG A 34 5.35 -5.94 -6.54
C ARG A 34 3.86 -5.65 -6.40
N THR A 35 3.00 -6.51 -6.93
CA THR A 35 1.58 -6.50 -6.59
C THR A 35 1.39 -6.80 -5.10
N ASP A 36 2.13 -7.75 -4.54
CA ASP A 36 2.08 -8.05 -3.10
C ASP A 36 2.72 -6.94 -2.26
N ILE A 37 3.70 -6.21 -2.79
CA ILE A 37 4.32 -5.06 -2.13
C ILE A 37 3.30 -3.94 -1.86
N TRP A 38 2.34 -3.73 -2.77
CA TRP A 38 1.24 -2.79 -2.51
C TRP A 38 0.42 -3.24 -1.30
N SER A 39 -0.02 -4.50 -1.30
CA SER A 39 -0.81 -5.05 -0.19
C SER A 39 -0.05 -4.99 1.13
N LEU A 40 1.26 -5.24 1.11
CA LEU A 40 2.16 -5.10 2.26
C LEU A 40 2.19 -3.65 2.78
N GLY A 41 2.26 -2.65 1.90
CA GLY A 41 2.18 -1.24 2.27
C GLY A 41 0.85 -0.89 2.95
N CYS A 42 -0.27 -1.37 2.41
CA CYS A 42 -1.58 -1.23 3.03
C CYS A 42 -1.65 -1.92 4.41
N THR A 43 -1.09 -3.13 4.53
CA THR A 43 -1.04 -3.87 5.80
C THR A 43 -0.21 -3.14 6.84
N LEU A 44 0.95 -2.58 6.47
CA LEU A 44 1.78 -1.82 7.41
C LEU A 44 1.05 -0.57 7.91
N PHE A 45 0.39 0.17 7.03
CA PHE A 45 -0.45 1.30 7.43
C PHE A 45 -1.57 0.84 8.37
N ALA A 46 -2.24 -0.27 8.08
CA ALA A 46 -3.28 -0.81 8.95
C ALA A 46 -2.76 -1.26 10.32
N ILE A 47 -1.53 -1.79 10.41
CA ILE A 47 -0.87 -2.08 11.68
C ILE A 47 -0.62 -0.78 12.47
N MET A 48 -0.21 0.29 11.78
CA MET A 48 0.04 1.59 12.41
C MET A 48 -1.26 2.24 12.92
N TYR A 49 -2.31 2.26 12.10
CA TYR A 49 -3.47 3.12 12.32
C TYR A 49 -4.79 2.37 12.58
N GLY A 50 -4.80 1.05 12.50
CA GLY A 50 -5.99 0.21 12.73
C GLY A 50 -7.00 0.17 11.58
N VAL A 51 -6.72 0.86 10.47
CA VAL A 51 -7.56 0.95 9.27
C VAL A 51 -6.67 1.00 8.02
N SER A 52 -7.14 0.51 6.87
CA SER A 52 -6.34 0.60 5.64
C SER A 52 -6.20 2.06 5.15
N PRO A 53 -5.16 2.39 4.37
CA PRO A 53 -4.91 3.78 3.95
C PRO A 53 -6.04 4.34 3.09
N PHE A 54 -6.69 3.49 2.29
CA PHE A 54 -7.76 3.92 1.37
C PHE A 54 -9.12 3.95 2.04
N GLU A 55 -9.39 3.10 3.04
CA GLU A 55 -10.58 3.29 3.89
C GLU A 55 -10.50 4.60 4.67
N TYR A 56 -9.32 4.89 5.25
CA TYR A 56 -9.08 6.16 5.94
C TYR A 56 -9.27 7.38 5.01
N ALA A 57 -8.73 7.30 3.78
CA ALA A 57 -8.87 8.39 2.82
C ALA A 57 -10.33 8.70 2.47
N LEU A 58 -11.17 7.66 2.37
CA LEU A 58 -12.59 7.74 2.03
C LEU A 58 -13.45 8.31 3.15
N GLU A 59 -13.11 8.09 4.42
CA GLU A 59 -13.81 8.76 5.53
C GLU A 59 -13.66 10.28 5.45
N GLU A 60 -12.59 10.76 4.83
CA GLU A 60 -12.28 12.17 4.67
C GLU A 60 -12.56 12.72 3.24
N SER A 61 -13.15 11.95 2.32
CA SER A 61 -13.49 12.43 0.96
C SER A 61 -14.66 11.69 0.31
N ASP A 62 -15.44 12.41 -0.51
CA ASP A 62 -16.51 11.83 -1.34
C ASP A 62 -16.00 11.10 -2.60
N GLU A 63 -14.70 10.80 -2.69
CA GLU A 63 -14.14 10.06 -3.84
C GLU A 63 -14.50 8.56 -3.77
N SER A 64 -14.52 7.88 -4.91
CA SER A 64 -14.71 6.43 -4.92
C SER A 64 -13.44 5.70 -4.43
N PRO A 65 -13.57 4.53 -3.76
CA PRO A 65 -12.42 3.73 -3.32
C PRO A 65 -11.41 3.43 -4.43
N GLN A 66 -11.93 3.17 -5.62
CA GLN A 66 -11.14 2.86 -6.82
C GLN A 66 -10.27 4.05 -7.22
N LEU A 67 -10.81 5.26 -7.19
CA LEU A 67 -10.09 6.47 -7.60
C LEU A 67 -8.97 6.82 -6.61
N ALA A 68 -9.22 6.68 -5.30
CA ALA A 68 -8.22 6.89 -4.27
C ALA A 68 -7.03 5.91 -4.41
N ILE A 69 -7.33 4.63 -4.73
CA ILE A 69 -6.33 3.59 -4.99
C ILE A 69 -5.52 3.89 -6.26
N VAL A 70 -6.19 4.17 -7.38
CA VAL A 70 -5.52 4.42 -8.67
C VAL A 70 -4.61 5.64 -8.61
N ASN A 71 -5.00 6.67 -7.86
CA ASN A 71 -4.19 7.87 -7.67
C ASN A 71 -3.17 7.75 -6.51
N ALA A 72 -3.18 6.64 -5.76
CA ALA A 72 -2.43 6.44 -4.52
C ALA A 72 -2.50 7.65 -3.56
N GLN A 73 -3.70 8.19 -3.37
CA GLN A 73 -3.90 9.31 -2.45
C GLN A 73 -3.93 8.82 -1.00
N ILE A 74 -2.77 8.84 -0.35
CA ILE A 74 -2.65 8.49 1.07
C ILE A 74 -2.89 9.73 1.91
N LYS A 75 -3.82 9.63 2.87
CA LYS A 75 -3.99 10.60 3.94
C LYS A 75 -3.39 10.08 5.23
N TRP A 76 -2.82 10.98 6.02
CA TRP A 76 -2.12 10.63 7.26
C TRP A 76 -2.87 11.20 8.46
N PRO A 77 -3.16 10.39 9.49
CA PRO A 77 -3.76 10.89 10.71
C PRO A 77 -2.93 12.02 11.34
N THR A 78 -3.59 13.14 11.65
CA THR A 78 -2.94 14.33 12.22
C THR A 78 -3.13 14.45 13.74
N GLU A 79 -3.91 13.56 14.34
CA GLU A 79 -4.16 13.52 15.77
C GLU A 79 -2.86 13.35 16.58
N PRO A 80 -2.65 14.11 17.68
CA PRO A 80 -1.38 14.12 18.42
C PRO A 80 -0.89 12.75 18.90
N ASN A 81 -1.82 11.85 19.25
CA ASN A 81 -1.51 10.52 19.79
C ASN A 81 -1.34 9.43 18.71
N ALA A 82 -1.56 9.75 17.44
CA ALA A 82 -1.47 8.79 16.33
C ALA A 82 -0.16 8.92 15.53
N GLN A 83 0.77 9.78 15.94
CA GLN A 83 1.94 10.09 15.13
C GLN A 83 3.02 8.99 15.22
N TYR A 84 3.25 8.32 14.10
CA TYR A 84 4.41 7.44 13.90
C TYR A 84 5.60 8.22 13.34
N PRO A 85 6.84 7.71 13.51
CA PRO A 85 8.02 8.30 12.89
C PRO A 85 7.84 8.51 11.38
N ASN A 86 8.25 9.66 10.87
CA ASN A 86 8.15 10.01 9.44
C ASN A 86 8.84 8.99 8.51
N ASP A 87 9.87 8.29 9.00
CA ASP A 87 10.53 7.22 8.25
C ASP A 87 9.57 6.06 7.92
N LEU A 88 8.64 5.72 8.82
CA LEU A 88 7.63 4.69 8.55
C LEU A 88 6.61 5.17 7.52
N ASN A 89 6.21 6.44 7.59
CA ASN A 89 5.31 7.03 6.60
C ASN A 89 5.95 7.03 5.21
N GLN A 90 7.22 7.43 5.11
CA GLN A 90 7.98 7.35 3.86
C GLN A 90 8.13 5.92 3.35
N PHE A 91 8.31 4.95 4.25
CA PHE A 91 8.42 3.54 3.88
C PHE A 91 7.12 2.99 3.30
N VAL A 92 5.98 3.32 3.91
CA VAL A 92 4.65 3.03 3.36
C VAL A 92 4.45 3.72 2.00
N THR A 93 4.78 5.00 1.88
CA THR A 93 4.68 5.73 0.59
C THR A 93 5.54 5.07 -0.50
N TRP A 94 6.72 4.56 -0.16
CA TRP A 94 7.59 3.88 -1.12
C TRP A 94 6.99 2.58 -1.66
N MET A 95 6.25 1.84 -0.84
CA MET A 95 5.51 0.65 -1.26
C MET A 95 4.25 0.97 -2.07
N LEU A 96 3.54 2.04 -1.70
CA LEU A 96 2.26 2.44 -2.29
C LEU A 96 2.42 3.35 -3.51
N GLN A 97 3.23 2.91 -4.48
CA GLN A 97 3.34 3.60 -5.77
C GLN A 97 2.28 3.07 -6.75
N PRO A 98 1.53 3.93 -7.46
CA PRO A 98 0.53 3.49 -8.42
C PRO A 98 1.08 2.53 -9.46
N GLN A 99 2.21 2.89 -10.06
CA GLN A 99 2.87 2.10 -11.09
C GLN A 99 3.74 1.00 -10.44
N ALA A 100 3.43 -0.26 -10.73
CA ALA A 100 4.15 -1.41 -10.14
C ALA A 100 5.66 -1.36 -10.41
N THR A 101 6.08 -0.86 -11.59
CA THR A 101 7.50 -0.83 -11.98
C THR A 101 8.37 0.10 -11.14
N VAL A 102 7.79 1.06 -10.42
CA VAL A 102 8.53 1.97 -9.53
C VAL A 102 8.50 1.53 -8.06
N ARG A 103 7.71 0.50 -7.73
CA ARG A 103 7.71 -0.10 -6.38
C ARG A 103 9.02 -0.85 -6.14
N PRO A 104 9.50 -0.89 -4.88
CA PRO A 104 10.62 -1.73 -4.48
C PRO A 104 10.32 -3.21 -4.71
N ARG A 105 11.37 -4.02 -4.88
CA ARG A 105 11.27 -5.47 -4.79
C ARG A 105 11.37 -5.92 -3.34
N ILE A 106 11.03 -7.17 -3.07
CA ILE A 106 11.05 -7.73 -1.71
C ILE A 106 12.44 -7.65 -1.06
N ASP A 107 13.52 -7.80 -1.82
CA ASP A 107 14.89 -7.66 -1.29
C ASP A 107 15.17 -6.24 -0.79
N ASP A 108 14.70 -5.22 -1.52
CA ASP A 108 14.84 -3.81 -1.15
C ASP A 108 14.07 -3.52 0.15
N ILE A 109 12.89 -4.12 0.31
CA ILE A 109 12.05 -4.04 1.51
C ILE A 109 12.77 -4.64 2.72
N VAL A 110 13.31 -5.85 2.60
CA VAL A 110 14.03 -6.51 3.70
C VAL A 110 15.22 -5.67 4.17
N ILE A 111 16.03 -5.16 3.23
CA ILE A 111 17.17 -4.29 3.54
C ILE A 111 16.72 -3.02 4.28
N HIS A 112 15.59 -2.43 3.87
CA HIS A 112 15.09 -1.21 4.51
C HIS A 112 14.51 -1.49 5.91
N VAL A 113 13.81 -2.61 6.09
CA VAL A 113 13.31 -3.06 7.40
C VAL A 113 14.46 -3.26 8.38
N ASP A 114 15.56 -3.89 7.97
CA ASP A 114 16.74 -4.08 8.83
C ASP A 114 17.33 -2.75 9.31
N LYS A 115 17.33 -1.72 8.45
CA LYS A 115 17.75 -0.36 8.82
C LYS A 115 16.80 0.28 9.82
N LEU A 116 15.49 0.16 9.62
CA LEU A 116 14.48 0.70 10.54
C LEU A 116 14.55 0.00 11.91
N ILE A 117 14.64 -1.33 11.95
CA ILE A 117 14.82 -2.11 13.18
C ILE A 117 16.11 -1.67 13.88
N SER A 118 17.22 -1.54 13.15
CA SER A 118 18.49 -1.10 13.73
C SER A 118 18.43 0.31 14.33
N LYS A 119 17.58 1.19 13.78
CA LYS A 119 17.39 2.57 14.24
C LYS A 119 16.47 2.68 15.45
N TYR A 120 15.39 1.90 15.49
CA TYR A 120 14.33 2.02 16.50
C TYR A 120 14.32 0.89 17.54
N SER A 121 15.14 -0.15 17.38
CA SER A 121 15.21 -1.25 18.34
C SER A 121 15.64 -0.74 19.73
N PRO A 122 14.83 -0.96 20.78
CA PRO A 122 15.12 -0.53 22.14
C PRO A 122 16.19 -1.40 22.83
N LEU A 123 16.71 -2.45 22.17
CA LEU A 123 17.70 -3.38 22.71
C LEU A 123 19.16 -2.93 22.47
N LYS A 124 19.41 -1.62 22.45
CA LYS A 124 20.75 -1.03 22.56
C LYS A 124 20.84 -0.11 23.77
#